data_AF-A0A402SXY2-F1
#
_entry.id   AF-A0A402SXY2-F1
#
_cell.length_a   1.000
_cell.length_b   1.000
_cell.length_c   1.000
_cell.angle_alpha   90.00
_cell.angle_beta   90.00
_cell.angle_gamma   90.00
#
_symmetry.space_group_name_H-M   'P 1'
#
loop_
_entity.id
_entity.type
_entity.pdbx_description
1 polymer ?
#
loop_
_entity_poly.entity_id
_entity_poly.type
_entity_poly.pdbx_seq_one_letter_code
_entity_poly.pdbx_strand_id
1 'polypeptide(L)'
;DSTTDRLQNKTLWSSYTEIIDIRQGYPGTAVAGLLVDAEQFGSQQVTRNYHLRGRIFQVPSNYDPDTRTYTGLWDGTLKPAYTNNPAWCTMDILTHPRYGLGRRIGVADVDKWALYAIAQYCDQQVPDGFGGTEPRMTLNAYMTSQRKAYDVLADFCSVMRCMPVWNGSRM
;
A
#
# COMPACT_ATOMS: atom_id res chain seq x y z
N ASP A 1 -1.20 66.65 16.91
CA ASP A 1 -2.50 66.47 16.23
C ASP A 1 -2.42 67.17 14.88
N SER A 2 -2.75 66.48 13.78
CA SER A 2 -2.51 66.96 12.40
C SER A 2 -3.82 67.38 11.74
N THR A 3 -3.89 68.60 11.21
CA THR A 3 -5.13 69.28 10.77
C THR A 3 -5.40 69.16 9.26
N THR A 4 -5.28 67.97 8.66
CA THR A 4 -5.48 67.81 7.20
C THR A 4 -6.29 66.55 6.85
N ASP A 5 -7.49 66.74 6.29
CA ASP A 5 -8.48 65.71 5.90
C ASP A 5 -8.02 64.75 4.78
N ARG A 6 -6.81 64.92 4.23
CA ARG A 6 -6.27 64.08 3.15
C ARG A 6 -5.36 62.95 3.63
N LEU A 7 -5.06 62.88 4.92
CA LEU A 7 -4.26 61.81 5.52
C LEU A 7 -5.17 60.74 6.12
N GLN A 8 -5.69 59.86 5.27
CA GLN A 8 -6.26 58.59 5.72
C GLN A 8 -5.13 57.57 5.93
N ASN A 9 -4.71 57.37 7.18
CA ASN A 9 -3.90 56.22 7.56
C ASN A 9 -4.79 54.97 7.56
N LYS A 10 -4.97 54.37 6.37
CA LYS A 10 -5.62 53.07 6.23
C LYS A 10 -4.61 51.98 6.57
N THR A 11 -4.53 51.62 7.84
CA THR A 11 -3.89 50.36 8.25
C THR A 11 -4.73 49.21 7.73
N LEU A 12 -4.32 48.63 6.61
CA LEU A 12 -4.95 47.46 6.00
C LEU A 12 -4.30 46.20 6.58
N TRP A 13 -5.00 45.56 7.51
CA TRP A 13 -4.63 44.25 8.02
C TRP A 13 -4.98 43.20 6.95
N SER A 14 -3.97 42.57 6.34
CA SER A 14 -4.20 41.65 5.23
C SER A 14 -4.56 40.23 5.68
N SER A 15 -3.90 39.71 6.72
CA SER A 15 -4.24 38.42 7.34
C SER A 15 -3.49 38.23 8.65
N TYR A 16 -4.02 37.37 9.51
CA TYR A 16 -3.35 36.84 10.70
C TYR A 16 -3.40 35.32 10.58
N THR A 17 -2.24 34.67 10.62
CA THR A 17 -2.15 33.21 10.61
C THR A 17 -1.58 32.76 11.93
N GLU A 18 -2.44 32.21 12.78
CA GLU A 18 -2.03 31.57 14.02
C GLU A 18 -1.59 30.14 13.72
N ILE A 19 -0.32 29.85 14.01
CA ILE A 19 0.22 28.49 13.89
C ILE A 19 -0.03 27.80 15.23
N ILE A 20 -1.11 27.02 15.31
CA ILE A 20 -1.39 26.16 16.45
C ILE A 20 -0.64 24.84 16.24
N ASP A 21 0.39 24.58 17.05
CA ASP A 21 1.14 23.33 17.01
C ASP A 21 0.33 22.20 17.66
N ILE A 22 -0.48 21.51 16.84
CA ILE A 22 -1.19 20.31 17.28
C ILE A 22 -0.33 19.10 16.97
N ARG A 23 0.18 18.43 18.01
CA ARG A 23 0.85 17.14 17.89
C ARG A 23 -0.17 16.04 17.60
N GLN A 24 -0.54 15.87 16.34
CA GLN A 24 -1.36 14.76 15.89
C GLN A 24 -0.48 13.53 15.66
N GLY A 25 -0.63 12.52 16.52
CA GLY A 25 -0.07 11.20 16.26
C GLY A 25 -0.91 10.50 15.20
N TYR A 26 -0.30 10.12 14.07
CA TYR A 26 -0.90 9.26 13.05
C TYR A 26 -0.14 7.92 12.99
N PRO A 27 -0.39 6.99 13.93
CA PRO A 27 0.33 5.73 13.99
C PRO A 27 0.16 4.95 12.69
N GLY A 28 1.24 4.36 12.17
CA GLY A 28 1.21 3.54 10.96
C GLY A 28 0.92 4.29 9.66
N THR A 29 1.12 5.61 9.64
CA THR A 29 1.08 6.44 8.43
C THR A 29 2.50 6.93 8.12
N ALA A 30 2.91 6.85 6.85
CA ALA A 30 4.10 7.52 6.35
C ALA A 30 3.68 8.87 5.76
N VAL A 31 4.38 9.94 6.13
CA VAL A 31 4.13 11.30 5.62
C VAL A 31 5.37 11.76 4.87
N ALA A 32 5.18 12.25 3.64
CA ALA A 32 6.24 12.88 2.86
C ALA A 32 5.93 14.37 2.68
N GLY A 33 6.81 15.23 3.20
CA GLY A 33 6.76 16.69 3.01
C GLY A 33 7.79 17.14 1.98
N LEU A 34 7.50 18.20 1.25
CA LEU A 34 8.47 18.91 0.42
C LEU A 34 8.16 20.40 0.61
N LEU A 35 9.18 21.15 0.98
CA LEU A 35 9.15 22.60 1.04
C LEU A 35 9.66 23.11 -0.31
N VAL A 36 8.88 23.95 -0.95
CA VAL A 36 9.21 24.58 -2.23
C VAL A 36 8.96 26.08 -2.13
N ASP A 37 9.78 26.84 -2.82
CA ASP A 37 9.60 28.28 -2.93
C ASP A 37 8.43 28.59 -3.88
N ALA A 38 7.47 29.37 -3.40
CA ALA A 38 6.29 29.73 -4.19
C ALA A 38 6.66 30.54 -5.44
N GLU A 39 7.77 31.30 -5.41
CA GLU A 39 8.22 32.08 -6.56
C GLU A 39 8.62 31.21 -7.76
N GLN A 40 9.10 29.99 -7.50
CA GLN A 40 9.55 29.06 -8.55
C GLN A 40 8.39 28.35 -9.26
N PHE A 41 7.22 28.26 -8.62
CA PHE A 41 6.05 27.52 -9.12
C PHE A 41 4.87 28.41 -9.51
N GLY A 42 4.98 29.73 -9.30
CA GLY A 42 3.90 30.67 -9.58
C GLY A 42 2.61 30.33 -8.84
N SER A 43 1.45 30.59 -9.45
CA SER A 43 0.13 30.24 -8.89
C SER A 43 -0.28 28.78 -9.10
N GLN A 44 0.61 27.92 -9.63
CA GLN A 44 0.29 26.51 -9.88
C GLN A 44 0.58 25.62 -8.67
N GLN A 45 -0.34 24.70 -8.39
CA GLN A 45 -0.16 23.69 -7.36
C GLN A 45 0.93 22.69 -7.78
N VAL A 46 1.90 22.44 -6.89
CA VAL A 46 3.01 21.50 -7.16
C VAL A 46 2.51 20.06 -7.20
N THR A 47 2.48 19.46 -8.39
CA THR A 47 2.21 18.03 -8.58
C THR A 47 3.42 17.20 -8.18
N ARG A 48 3.21 16.11 -7.45
CA ARG A 48 4.26 15.20 -6.98
C ARG A 48 3.97 13.77 -7.42
N ASN A 49 4.98 13.08 -7.91
CA ASN A 49 4.93 11.66 -8.22
C ASN A 49 5.99 10.94 -7.39
N TYR A 50 5.63 9.79 -6.83
CA TYR A 50 6.52 8.98 -6.00
C TYR A 50 6.64 7.58 -6.57
N HIS A 51 7.87 7.08 -6.65
CA HIS A 51 8.14 5.67 -6.88
C HIS A 51 8.48 5.02 -5.52
N LEU A 52 7.58 4.20 -5.02
CA LEU A 52 7.68 3.62 -3.68
C LEU A 52 7.44 2.11 -3.71
N ARG A 53 8.30 1.38 -2.98
CA ARG A 53 8.01 0.00 -2.58
C ARG A 53 7.07 0.11 -1.38
N GLY A 54 5.81 -0.27 -1.58
CA GLY A 54 4.71 -0.03 -0.63
C GLY A 54 4.91 -0.68 0.73
N ARG A 55 4.25 -1.80 0.97
CA ARG A 55 4.20 -2.44 2.29
C ARG A 55 5.17 -3.63 2.39
N ILE A 56 5.70 -3.88 3.58
CA ILE A 56 6.39 -5.13 3.93
C ILE A 56 5.34 -6.19 4.31
N PHE A 57 5.41 -7.33 3.64
CA PHE A 57 4.51 -8.47 3.80
C PHE A 57 5.18 -9.59 4.61
N GLN A 58 4.38 -10.52 5.12
CA GLN A 58 4.87 -11.79 5.65
C GLN A 58 4.95 -12.80 4.51
N VAL A 59 6.15 -13.25 4.17
CA VAL A 59 6.42 -14.18 3.08
C VAL A 59 7.12 -15.44 3.60
N PRO A 60 7.12 -16.57 2.88
CA PRO A 60 7.84 -17.78 3.29
C PRO A 60 9.31 -17.50 3.58
N SER A 61 9.83 -18.13 4.63
CA SER A 61 11.25 -18.03 5.01
C SER A 61 12.21 -18.41 3.87
N ASN A 62 11.81 -19.38 3.05
CA ASN A 62 12.58 -19.91 1.92
C ASN A 62 12.37 -19.15 0.59
N TYR A 63 11.54 -18.11 0.58
CA TYR A 63 11.27 -17.29 -0.60
C TYR A 63 12.21 -16.08 -0.67
N ASP A 64 12.83 -15.86 -1.81
CA ASP A 64 13.55 -14.63 -2.12
C ASP A 64 12.65 -13.73 -2.99
N PRO A 65 12.21 -12.56 -2.50
CA PRO A 65 11.31 -11.68 -3.24
C PRO A 65 11.96 -10.94 -4.41
N ASP A 66 13.28 -10.73 -4.37
CA ASP A 66 13.97 -9.98 -5.44
C ASP A 66 14.21 -10.91 -6.65
N THR A 67 14.63 -12.15 -6.41
CA THR A 67 14.85 -13.15 -7.47
C THR A 67 13.62 -14.02 -7.76
N ARG A 68 12.60 -13.97 -6.89
CA ARG A 68 11.38 -14.80 -6.93
C ARG A 68 11.64 -16.30 -6.88
N THR A 69 12.71 -16.69 -6.21
CA THR A 69 13.11 -18.09 -6.09
C THR A 69 12.69 -18.68 -4.74
N TYR A 70 12.41 -19.98 -4.73
CA TYR A 70 12.05 -20.74 -3.54
C TYR A 70 13.13 -21.80 -3.31
N THR A 71 13.81 -21.75 -2.16
CA THR A 71 15.01 -22.57 -1.92
C THR A 71 14.76 -23.62 -0.83
N GLY A 72 14.81 -24.90 -1.22
CA GLY A 72 14.53 -26.00 -0.29
C GLY A 72 13.05 -26.10 0.11
N LEU A 73 12.77 -27.03 1.03
CA LEU A 73 11.42 -27.27 1.54
C LEU A 73 11.01 -26.15 2.49
N TRP A 74 9.81 -25.60 2.31
CA TRP A 74 9.25 -24.65 3.25
C TRP A 74 8.72 -25.35 4.50
N ASP A 75 9.11 -24.88 5.67
CA ASP A 75 8.70 -25.39 6.99
C ASP A 75 7.43 -24.71 7.54
N GLY A 76 6.85 -23.77 6.78
CA GLY A 76 5.68 -23.02 7.19
C GLY A 76 5.97 -21.73 7.96
N THR A 77 7.24 -21.38 8.18
CA THR A 77 7.65 -20.13 8.86
C THR A 77 7.65 -18.93 7.92
N LEU A 78 7.39 -17.74 8.47
CA LEU A 78 7.28 -16.50 7.70
C LEU A 78 8.37 -15.51 8.11
N LYS A 79 8.81 -14.69 7.15
CA LYS A 79 9.73 -13.57 7.35
C LYS A 79 9.14 -12.28 6.76
N PRO A 80 9.48 -11.11 7.32
CA PRO A 80 9.08 -9.83 6.75
C PRO A 80 9.90 -9.51 5.48
N ALA A 81 9.24 -9.29 4.34
CA ALA A 81 9.88 -8.78 3.14
C ALA A 81 8.88 -8.05 2.21
N TYR A 82 9.37 -7.14 1.37
CA TYR A 82 8.56 -6.56 0.30
C TYR A 82 8.37 -7.59 -0.82
N THR A 83 7.16 -7.70 -1.37
CA THR A 83 6.85 -8.49 -2.56
C THR A 83 5.65 -7.88 -3.27
N ASN A 84 5.51 -8.14 -4.56
CA ASN A 84 4.33 -7.83 -5.36
C ASN A 84 3.72 -9.12 -5.93
N ASN A 85 3.99 -10.28 -5.31
CA ASN A 85 3.29 -11.52 -5.62
C ASN A 85 1.85 -11.44 -5.06
N PRO A 86 0.82 -11.64 -5.92
CA PRO A 86 -0.59 -11.51 -5.51
C PRO A 86 -1.00 -12.45 -4.37
N ALA A 87 -0.39 -13.63 -4.24
CA ALA A 87 -0.75 -14.59 -3.18
C ALA A 87 -0.39 -14.03 -1.79
N TRP A 88 0.79 -13.45 -1.65
CA TRP A 88 1.26 -12.86 -0.38
C TRP A 88 0.54 -11.55 -0.07
N CYS A 89 0.23 -10.74 -1.09
CA CYS A 89 -0.64 -9.57 -0.94
C CYS A 89 -2.05 -9.98 -0.45
N THR A 90 -2.59 -11.09 -0.96
CA THR A 90 -3.89 -11.64 -0.54
C THR A 90 -3.84 -12.14 0.90
N MET A 91 -2.76 -12.83 1.30
CA MET A 91 -2.59 -13.26 2.69
C MET A 91 -2.60 -12.07 3.67
N ASP A 92 -1.94 -10.97 3.31
CA ASP A 92 -1.87 -9.77 4.15
C ASP A 92 -3.23 -9.06 4.26
N ILE A 93 -3.98 -8.87 3.17
CA ILE A 93 -5.32 -8.25 3.27
C ILE A 93 -6.31 -9.12 4.06
N LEU A 94 -6.14 -10.45 4.05
CA LEU A 94 -6.98 -11.35 4.85
C LEU A 94 -6.64 -11.28 6.34
N THR A 95 -5.36 -11.17 6.69
CA THR A 95 -4.88 -11.36 8.07
C THR A 95 -4.59 -10.06 8.82
N HIS A 96 -4.50 -8.92 8.12
CA HIS A 96 -4.11 -7.66 8.76
C HIS A 96 -5.25 -7.08 9.63
N PRO A 97 -5.01 -6.77 10.92
CA PRO A 97 -6.05 -6.37 11.86
C PRO A 97 -6.60 -4.95 11.66
N ARG A 98 -5.89 -4.09 10.90
CA ARG A 98 -6.24 -2.67 10.72
C ARG A 98 -7.07 -2.38 9.47
N TYR A 99 -6.60 -2.79 8.31
CA TYR A 99 -7.21 -2.49 7.00
C TYR A 99 -7.73 -3.74 6.28
N GLY A 100 -7.44 -4.91 6.83
CA GLY A 100 -7.83 -6.19 6.28
C GLY A 100 -8.94 -6.86 7.09
N LEU A 101 -9.10 -8.16 6.85
CA LEU A 101 -10.06 -9.01 7.56
C LEU A 101 -9.50 -9.63 8.85
N GLY A 102 -8.32 -9.20 9.32
CA GLY A 102 -7.59 -9.82 10.43
C GLY A 102 -8.30 -9.85 11.79
N ARG A 103 -9.35 -9.05 11.97
CA ARG A 103 -10.21 -9.12 13.18
C ARG A 103 -11.22 -10.27 13.14
N ARG A 104 -11.47 -10.85 11.96
CA ARG A 104 -12.46 -11.89 11.70
C ARG A 104 -11.83 -13.18 11.16
N ILE A 105 -10.68 -13.07 10.50
CA ILE A 105 -9.95 -14.18 9.88
C ILE A 105 -8.53 -14.13 10.41
N GLY A 106 -8.13 -15.15 11.17
CA GLY A 106 -6.75 -15.33 11.62
C GLY A 106 -5.89 -15.96 10.53
N VAL A 107 -4.55 -15.89 10.70
CA VAL A 107 -3.59 -16.62 9.82
C VAL A 107 -3.88 -18.12 9.79
N ALA A 108 -4.42 -18.67 10.88
CA ALA A 108 -4.79 -20.09 10.98
C ALA A 108 -6.02 -20.48 10.15
N ASP A 109 -6.86 -19.50 9.77
CA ASP A 109 -8.06 -19.73 8.96
C ASP A 109 -7.78 -19.63 7.46
N VAL A 110 -6.57 -19.18 7.10
CA VAL A 110 -6.10 -19.10 5.72
C VAL A 110 -5.24 -20.31 5.40
N ASP A 111 -5.55 -21.02 4.31
CA ASP A 111 -4.72 -22.11 3.82
C ASP A 111 -3.43 -21.56 3.20
N LYS A 112 -2.41 -21.40 4.05
CA LYS A 112 -1.09 -20.93 3.65
C LYS A 112 -0.37 -21.89 2.69
N TRP A 113 -0.73 -23.18 2.69
CA TRP A 113 -0.11 -24.18 1.81
C TRP A 113 -0.67 -24.07 0.39
N ALA A 114 -1.99 -23.88 0.27
CA ALA A 114 -2.61 -23.58 -1.02
C ALA A 114 -2.09 -22.25 -1.58
N LEU A 115 -1.99 -21.21 -0.74
CA LEU A 115 -1.40 -19.93 -1.16
C LEU A 115 0.06 -20.07 -1.58
N TYR A 116 0.85 -20.91 -0.93
CA TYR A 116 2.24 -21.18 -1.33
C TYR A 116 2.32 -21.79 -2.73
N ALA A 117 1.48 -22.78 -3.04
CA ALA A 117 1.42 -23.36 -4.38
C ALA A 117 1.00 -22.33 -5.45
N ILE A 118 0.01 -21.49 -5.14
CA ILE A 118 -0.42 -20.40 -6.03
C ILE A 118 0.69 -19.35 -6.20
N ALA A 119 1.43 -19.03 -5.13
CA ALA A 119 2.54 -18.08 -5.16
C ALA A 119 3.64 -18.54 -6.12
N GLN A 120 4.01 -19.84 -6.06
CA GLN A 120 4.98 -20.43 -6.98
C GLN A 120 4.51 -20.37 -8.45
N TYR A 121 3.21 -20.57 -8.70
CA TYR A 121 2.64 -20.40 -10.04
C TYR A 121 2.72 -18.95 -10.52
N CYS A 122 2.45 -17.98 -9.65
CA CYS A 122 2.54 -16.55 -9.97
C CYS A 122 3.97 -16.08 -10.24
N ASP A 123 4.96 -16.65 -9.56
CA ASP A 123 6.38 -16.32 -9.71
C ASP A 123 7.08 -17.04 -10.87
N GLN A 124 6.38 -17.95 -11.57
CA GLN A 124 6.96 -18.61 -12.73
C GLN A 124 7.35 -17.58 -13.81
N GLN A 125 8.61 -17.62 -14.24
CA GLN A 125 9.13 -16.78 -15.32
C GLN A 125 8.48 -17.20 -16.65
N VAL A 126 7.85 -16.25 -17.34
CA VAL A 126 7.26 -16.41 -18.67
C VAL A 126 7.90 -15.42 -19.64
N PRO A 127 7.99 -15.72 -20.95
CA PRO A 127 8.54 -14.78 -21.93
C PRO A 127 7.73 -13.48 -21.95
N ASP A 128 8.42 -12.34 -21.91
CA ASP A 128 7.82 -10.99 -21.92
C ASP A 128 7.43 -10.49 -23.33
N GLY A 129 7.74 -11.28 -24.38
CA GLY A 129 7.50 -10.91 -25.78
C GLY A 129 8.56 -9.96 -26.37
N PHE A 130 9.52 -9.50 -25.58
CA PHE A 130 10.63 -8.61 -25.99
C PHE A 130 12.01 -9.29 -25.90
N GLY A 131 12.04 -10.60 -25.62
CA GLY A 131 13.27 -11.39 -25.52
C GLY A 131 13.79 -11.56 -24.09
N GLY A 132 13.07 -11.05 -23.10
CA GLY A 132 13.30 -11.28 -21.68
C GLY A 132 12.27 -12.22 -21.06
N THR A 133 12.23 -12.23 -19.73
CA THR A 133 11.26 -12.99 -18.95
C THR A 133 10.67 -12.12 -17.86
N GLU A 134 9.37 -12.28 -17.61
CA GLU A 134 8.67 -11.63 -16.52
C GLU A 134 7.95 -12.66 -15.64
N PRO A 135 7.64 -12.32 -14.37
CA PRO A 135 6.82 -13.16 -13.52
C PRO A 135 5.40 -13.26 -14.08
N ARG A 136 4.83 -14.46 -14.08
CA ARG A 136 3.50 -14.75 -14.65
C ARG A 136 2.40 -13.81 -14.15
N MET A 137 2.38 -13.52 -12.85
CA MET A 137 1.38 -12.65 -12.23
C MET A 137 2.03 -11.73 -11.21
N THR A 138 1.70 -10.43 -11.27
CA THR A 138 2.15 -9.43 -10.30
C THR A 138 0.98 -8.54 -9.88
N LEU A 139 1.03 -8.01 -8.65
CA LEU A 139 -0.01 -7.15 -8.09
C LEU A 139 0.62 -5.95 -7.38
N ASN A 140 0.41 -4.77 -7.95
CA ASN A 140 0.73 -3.48 -7.33
C ASN A 140 -0.58 -2.71 -7.09
N ALA A 141 -1.23 -2.95 -5.95
CA ALA A 141 -2.51 -2.34 -5.62
C ALA A 141 -2.33 -1.10 -4.75
N TYR A 142 -3.06 -0.02 -5.08
CA TYR A 142 -3.20 1.18 -4.27
C TYR A 142 -4.66 1.37 -3.89
N MET A 143 -4.96 1.25 -2.59
CA MET A 143 -6.33 1.32 -2.06
C MET A 143 -6.57 2.67 -1.39
N THR A 144 -7.42 3.50 -2.00
CA THR A 144 -7.75 4.85 -1.50
C THR A 144 -9.08 4.92 -0.78
N SER A 145 -10.04 4.05 -1.15
CA SER A 145 -11.40 4.07 -0.64
C SER A 145 -11.78 2.74 0.01
N GLN A 146 -12.68 2.80 0.98
CA GLN A 146 -13.24 1.61 1.60
C GLN A 146 -14.18 0.91 0.62
N ARG A 147 -13.95 -0.38 0.42
CA ARG A 147 -14.78 -1.25 -0.44
C ARG A 147 -15.27 -2.45 0.37
N LYS A 148 -16.29 -3.13 -0.15
CA LYS A 148 -16.74 -4.40 0.44
C LYS A 148 -15.57 -5.40 0.37
N ALA A 149 -15.32 -6.08 1.49
CA ALA A 149 -14.16 -6.97 1.59
C ALA A 149 -14.20 -8.12 0.56
N TYR A 150 -15.39 -8.64 0.26
CA TYR A 150 -15.57 -9.67 -0.76
C TYR A 150 -15.14 -9.18 -2.15
N ASP A 151 -15.50 -7.95 -2.53
CA ASP A 151 -15.14 -7.39 -3.84
C ASP A 151 -13.61 -7.22 -3.96
N VAL A 152 -12.96 -6.75 -2.89
CA VAL A 152 -11.49 -6.60 -2.85
C VAL A 152 -10.81 -7.97 -2.95
N LEU A 153 -11.31 -8.96 -2.21
CA LEU A 153 -10.77 -10.32 -2.26
C LEU A 153 -10.98 -10.96 -3.63
N ALA A 154 -12.16 -10.80 -4.23
CA ALA A 154 -12.47 -11.29 -5.56
C ALA A 154 -11.53 -10.67 -6.61
N ASP A 155 -11.27 -9.35 -6.54
CA ASP A 155 -10.33 -8.68 -7.44
C ASP A 155 -8.92 -9.27 -7.30
N PHE A 156 -8.43 -9.48 -6.08
CA PHE A 156 -7.10 -10.05 -5.84
C PHE A 156 -7.02 -11.50 -6.33
N CYS A 157 -8.04 -12.30 -6.03
CA CYS A 157 -8.14 -13.67 -6.51
C CYS A 157 -8.21 -13.77 -8.04
N SER A 158 -8.84 -12.80 -8.70
CA SER A 158 -8.94 -12.75 -10.16
C SER A 158 -7.57 -12.61 -10.83
N VAL A 159 -6.64 -11.86 -10.22
CA VAL A 159 -5.26 -11.71 -10.73
C VAL A 159 -4.56 -13.06 -10.75
N MET A 160 -4.62 -13.81 -9.65
CA MET A 160 -4.01 -15.14 -9.58
C MET A 160 -4.85 -16.26 -10.22
N ARG A 161 -5.95 -15.91 -10.91
CA ARG A 161 -6.88 -16.84 -11.59
C ARG A 161 -7.44 -17.92 -10.66
N CYS A 162 -7.73 -17.55 -9.42
CA CYS A 162 -8.32 -18.45 -8.44
C CYS A 162 -9.71 -17.95 -7.99
N MET A 163 -10.44 -18.82 -7.29
CA MET A 163 -11.73 -18.48 -6.69
C MET A 163 -11.62 -18.66 -5.17
N PRO A 164 -12.00 -17.65 -4.36
CA PRO A 164 -12.04 -17.80 -2.92
C PRO A 164 -13.19 -18.75 -2.55
N VAL A 165 -12.88 -19.83 -1.83
CA VAL A 165 -13.87 -20.78 -1.32
C VAL A 165 -13.81 -20.80 0.19
N TRP A 166 -14.97 -20.72 0.83
CA TRP A 166 -15.12 -20.91 2.27
C TRP A 166 -15.71 -22.29 2.54
N ASN A 167 -14.99 -23.15 3.26
CA ASN A 167 -15.41 -24.52 3.51
C ASN A 167 -16.27 -24.70 4.78
N GLY A 168 -16.60 -23.61 5.50
CA GLY A 168 -17.51 -23.66 6.65
C GLY A 168 -16.99 -24.41 7.87
N SER A 169 -15.73 -24.86 7.87
CA SER A 169 -15.24 -25.83 8.86
C SER A 169 -14.81 -25.21 10.19
N ARG A 170 -14.68 -23.87 10.29
CA ARG A 170 -14.39 -23.15 11.54
C ARG A 170 -15.11 -21.81 11.58
N MET A 171 -15.84 -21.55 12.67
CA MET A 171 -16.39 -20.25 13.09
C MET A 171 -15.48 -19.65 14.15
#